data_AF-A0A7X1F5F3-F1
#
_entry.id   AF-A0A7X1F5F3-F1
#
_cell.length_a   1.000
_cell.length_b   1.000
_cell.length_c   1.000
_cell.angle_alpha   90.00
_cell.angle_beta   90.00
_cell.angle_gamma   90.00
#
_symmetry.space_group_name_H-M   'P 1'
#
loop_
_entity.id
_entity.type
_entity.pdbx_description
1 polymer ?
#
loop_
_entity_poly.entity_id
_entity_poly.type
_entity_poly.pdbx_seq_one_letter_code
_entity_poly.pdbx_strand_id
1 'polypeptide(L)'
;MFLAHFQTPSSAKITKILDHPEGGRSHVDLDFRQAGPQTWDIEVETDGGTLTLAGGGAVLTLPDTTCREQDREYPRLYAHFAGLIRQRAGDVDVGPLRLVADAFLRGTVRTVEPFID
;
A
#
# COMPACT_ATOMS: atom_id res chain seq x y z
N MET A 1 14.56 -19.37 24.99
CA MET A 1 13.44 -19.51 24.03
C MET A 1 13.56 -18.36 23.04
N PHE A 2 14.22 -18.58 21.91
CA PHE A 2 14.42 -17.57 20.86
C PHE A 2 13.23 -17.65 19.91
N LEU A 3 12.37 -16.63 19.88
CA LEU A 3 11.41 -16.43 18.80
C LEU A 3 12.09 -15.54 17.76
N ALA A 4 12.79 -16.15 16.81
CA ALA A 4 13.24 -15.49 15.60
C ALA A 4 12.45 -16.08 14.42
N HIS A 5 11.24 -15.60 14.20
CA HIS A 5 10.46 -15.87 12.99
C HIS A 5 10.42 -14.60 12.14
N PHE A 6 11.57 -14.20 11.59
CA PHE A 6 11.56 -13.33 10.42
C PHE A 6 11.36 -14.24 9.21
N GLN A 7 10.09 -14.46 8.83
CA GLN A 7 9.80 -14.96 7.49
C GLN A 7 10.32 -13.93 6.49
N THR A 8 11.01 -14.39 5.45
CA THR A 8 11.34 -13.52 4.31
C THR A 8 10.03 -13.03 3.66
N PRO A 9 9.87 -11.74 3.37
CA PRO A 9 8.61 -11.20 2.81
C PRO A 9 8.17 -11.86 1.50
N SER A 10 9.10 -12.46 0.77
CA SER A 10 8.91 -13.08 -0.54
C SER A 10 7.91 -14.25 -0.57
N SER A 11 7.56 -14.85 0.57
CA SER A 11 6.56 -15.93 0.67
C SER A 11 5.24 -15.50 1.33
N ALA A 12 5.09 -14.22 1.67
CA ALA A 12 3.97 -13.73 2.44
C ALA A 12 2.76 -13.38 1.54
N LYS A 13 1.56 -13.71 2.05
CA LYS A 13 0.29 -13.15 1.60
C LYS A 13 -0.40 -12.47 2.77
N ILE A 14 -0.84 -11.24 2.57
CA ILE A 14 -1.58 -10.44 3.55
C ILE A 14 -2.93 -10.09 2.96
N THR A 15 -3.98 -10.50 3.64
CA THR A 15 -5.35 -10.08 3.33
C THR A 15 -5.89 -9.28 4.50
N LYS A 16 -6.39 -8.06 4.24
CA LYS A 16 -6.96 -7.19 5.27
C LYS A 16 -8.28 -6.61 4.81
N ILE A 17 -9.24 -6.57 5.73
CA ILE A 17 -10.51 -5.86 5.56
C ILE A 17 -10.53 -4.70 6.55
N LEU A 18 -10.93 -3.53 6.08
CA LEU A 18 -11.08 -2.31 6.85
C LEU A 18 -12.51 -1.81 6.67
N ASP A 19 -13.26 -1.69 7.76
CA ASP A 19 -14.55 -1.00 7.76
C ASP A 19 -14.31 0.47 8.16
N HIS A 20 -14.88 1.39 7.40
CA HIS A 20 -14.69 2.83 7.62
C HIS A 20 -15.80 3.41 8.49
N PRO A 21 -15.52 4.35 9.41
CA PRO A 21 -16.53 4.91 10.32
C PRO A 21 -17.72 5.58 9.62
N GLU A 22 -17.46 6.20 8.46
CA GLU A 22 -18.44 6.89 7.62
C GLU A 22 -19.26 5.92 6.75
N GLY A 23 -18.96 4.62 6.80
CA GLY A 23 -19.46 3.60 5.89
C GLY A 23 -18.47 3.28 4.76
N GLY A 24 -18.67 2.11 4.14
CA GLY A 24 -17.77 1.57 3.12
C GLY A 24 -16.75 0.58 3.69
N ARG A 25 -16.21 -0.26 2.80
CA ARG A 25 -15.26 -1.33 3.14
C ARG A 25 -14.11 -1.31 2.15
N SER A 26 -12.89 -1.42 2.67
CA SER A 26 -11.70 -1.66 1.84
C SER A 26 -11.20 -3.08 2.03
N HIS A 27 -10.77 -3.68 0.93
CA HIS A 27 -10.09 -4.96 0.89
C HIS A 27 -8.67 -4.74 0.36
N VAL A 28 -7.69 -5.32 1.03
CA VAL A 28 -6.28 -5.28 0.64
C VAL A 28 -5.80 -6.71 0.48
N ASP A 29 -5.19 -7.00 -0.67
CA ASP A 29 -4.52 -8.27 -0.97
C ASP A 29 -3.09 -7.96 -1.42
N LEU A 30 -2.11 -8.37 -0.61
CA LEU A 30 -0.69 -8.29 -0.94
C LEU A 30 -0.17 -9.72 -1.03
N ASP A 31 0.20 -10.18 -2.22
CA ASP A 31 0.77 -11.53 -2.42
C ASP A 31 2.13 -11.44 -3.10
N PHE A 32 3.19 -11.72 -2.34
CA PHE A 32 4.56 -11.68 -2.85
C PHE A 32 4.90 -12.91 -3.72
N ARG A 33 3.97 -13.86 -3.88
CA ARG A 33 4.14 -15.10 -4.68
C ARG A 33 3.44 -15.04 -6.04
N GLN A 34 2.91 -13.88 -6.43
CA GLN A 34 2.22 -13.71 -7.71
C GLN A 34 3.18 -14.01 -8.88
N ALA A 35 2.96 -15.13 -9.56
CA ALA A 35 3.77 -15.58 -10.70
C ALA A 35 3.35 -14.98 -12.06
N GLY A 36 2.25 -14.22 -12.09
CA GLY A 36 1.71 -13.56 -13.28
C GLY A 36 2.23 -12.13 -13.49
N PRO A 37 1.57 -11.34 -14.37
CA PRO A 37 1.82 -9.91 -14.48
C PRO A 37 1.68 -9.29 -13.10
N GLN A 38 2.63 -8.44 -12.71
CA GLN A 38 2.57 -7.77 -11.42
C GLN A 38 1.45 -6.74 -11.40
N THR A 39 0.71 -6.69 -10.30
CA THR A 39 -0.43 -5.80 -10.12
C THR A 39 -0.18 -4.90 -8.92
N TRP A 40 -0.27 -3.59 -9.13
CA TRP A 40 -0.11 -2.56 -8.11
C TRP A 40 -1.23 -1.55 -8.27
N ASP A 41 -2.43 -2.04 -8.03
CA ASP A 41 -3.65 -1.31 -8.36
C ASP A 41 -4.47 -1.02 -7.10
N ILE A 42 -5.10 0.15 -7.09
CA ILE A 42 -6.07 0.57 -6.09
C ILE A 42 -7.33 0.97 -6.86
N GLU A 43 -8.42 0.28 -6.59
CA GLU A 43 -9.73 0.57 -7.16
C GLU A 43 -10.65 1.16 -6.09
N VAL A 44 -11.35 2.23 -6.44
CA VAL A 44 -12.30 2.92 -5.57
C VAL A 44 -13.60 3.09 -6.32
N GLU A 45 -14.64 2.39 -5.87
CA GLU A 45 -16.00 2.53 -6.39
C GLU A 45 -16.71 3.67 -5.66
N THR A 46 -17.35 4.56 -6.42
CA THR A 46 -18.13 5.68 -5.89
C THR A 46 -19.46 5.80 -6.63
N ASP A 47 -20.38 6.63 -6.11
CA ASP A 47 -21.61 7.00 -6.79
C ASP A 47 -21.37 7.79 -8.10
N GLY A 48 -20.22 8.44 -8.23
CA GLY A 48 -19.75 9.10 -9.45
C GLY A 48 -19.04 8.16 -10.43
N GLY A 49 -18.95 6.86 -10.14
CA GLY A 49 -18.23 5.86 -10.95
C GLY A 49 -16.93 5.39 -10.30
N THR A 50 -16.17 4.59 -11.04
CA THR A 50 -14.95 3.94 -10.53
C THR A 50 -13.70 4.75 -10.86
N LEU A 51 -12.83 4.89 -9.85
CA LEU A 51 -11.47 5.38 -9.98
C LEU A 51 -10.49 4.20 -9.86
N THR A 52 -9.52 4.13 -10.77
CA THR A 52 -8.43 3.14 -10.69
C THR A 52 -7.08 3.85 -10.73
N LEU A 53 -6.26 3.62 -9.71
CA LEU A 53 -4.83 3.92 -9.72
C LEU A 53 -4.09 2.63 -10.03
N ALA A 54 -3.31 2.61 -11.10
CA ALA A 54 -2.56 1.42 -11.53
C ALA A 54 -1.06 1.67 -11.60
N GLY A 55 -0.28 0.59 -11.56
CA GLY A 55 1.18 0.64 -11.69
C GLY A 55 1.84 1.47 -10.57
N GLY A 56 1.35 1.34 -9.34
CA GLY A 56 1.86 2.09 -8.19
C GLY A 56 1.47 3.57 -8.21
N GLY A 57 0.37 3.93 -8.90
CA GLY A 57 -0.13 5.30 -8.99
C GLY A 57 0.39 6.11 -10.18
N ALA A 58 1.15 5.49 -11.09
CA ALA A 58 1.62 6.14 -12.31
C ALA A 58 0.51 6.40 -13.34
N VAL A 59 -0.58 5.63 -13.27
CA VAL A 59 -1.74 5.75 -14.15
C VAL A 59 -2.99 5.95 -13.32
N LEU A 60 -3.70 7.04 -13.55
CA LEU A 60 -5.02 7.31 -12.97
C LEU A 60 -6.07 7.19 -14.07
N THR A 61 -7.05 6.31 -13.87
CA THR A 61 -8.23 6.17 -14.74
C THR A 61 -9.46 6.61 -13.97
N LEU A 62 -10.21 7.52 -14.58
CA LEU A 62 -11.52 8.02 -14.15
C LEU A 62 -12.56 7.59 -15.20
N PRO A 63 -13.88 7.71 -14.92
CA PRO A 63 -14.91 7.29 -15.86
C PRO A 63 -14.82 7.93 -17.26
N ASP A 64 -14.30 9.15 -17.34
CA ASP A 64 -14.25 9.96 -18.56
C ASP A 64 -12.82 10.25 -19.06
N THR A 65 -11.79 9.94 -18.28
CA THR A 65 -10.41 10.29 -18.62
C THR A 65 -9.36 9.34 -18.06
N THR A 66 -8.18 9.35 -18.67
CA THR A 66 -7.01 8.63 -18.16
C THR A 66 -5.81 9.57 -18.17
N CYS A 67 -5.17 9.71 -17.01
CA CYS A 67 -3.98 10.51 -16.82
C CYS A 67 -2.77 9.61 -16.58
N ARG A 68 -1.64 9.97 -17.16
CA ARG A 68 -0.35 9.29 -16.97
C ARG A 68 0.69 10.33 -16.64
N GLU A 69 1.41 10.13 -15.56
CA GLU A 69 2.48 11.03 -15.13
C GLU A 69 3.84 10.35 -15.20
N GLN A 70 4.89 11.17 -15.37
CA GLN A 70 6.25 10.66 -15.23
C GLN A 70 6.55 10.37 -13.76
N ASP A 71 7.31 9.31 -13.52
CA ASP A 71 7.86 9.07 -12.20
C ASP A 71 8.79 10.22 -11.80
N ARG A 72 8.32 11.00 -10.83
CA ARG A 72 9.04 12.11 -10.20
C ARG A 72 8.88 12.03 -8.69
N GLU A 73 8.69 10.83 -8.15
CA GLU A 73 8.44 10.63 -6.72
C GLU A 73 9.58 11.21 -5.88
N TYR A 74 10.81 10.76 -6.13
CA TYR A 74 11.99 11.25 -5.39
C TYR A 74 12.25 12.76 -5.58
N PRO A 75 12.23 13.33 -6.80
CA PRO A 75 12.32 14.78 -6.97
C PRO A 75 11.27 15.56 -6.16
N ARG A 76 10.02 15.09 -6.13
CA ARG A 76 8.95 15.73 -5.33
C ARG A 76 9.21 15.59 -3.83
N LEU A 77 9.68 14.43 -3.38
CA LEU A 77 10.06 14.19 -1.99
C LEU A 77 11.16 15.16 -1.53
N TYR A 78 12.22 15.35 -2.32
CA TYR A 78 13.29 16.30 -1.99
C TYR A 78 12.82 17.75 -2.02
N ALA A 79 11.96 18.13 -2.96
CA ALA A 79 11.39 19.48 -3.01
C ALA A 79 10.55 19.76 -1.75
N HIS A 80 9.71 18.82 -1.33
CA HIS A 80 8.93 18.91 -0.09
C HIS A 80 9.84 18.99 1.14
N PHE A 81 10.81 18.10 1.25
CA PHE A 81 11.75 18.08 2.37
C PHE A 81 12.56 19.38 2.49
N ALA A 82 13.01 19.94 1.36
CA ALA A 82 13.67 21.24 1.35
C ALA A 82 12.73 22.38 1.79
N GLY A 83 11.42 22.28 1.51
CA GLY A 83 10.39 23.17 2.03
C GLY A 83 10.29 23.10 3.55
N LEU A 84 10.18 21.89 4.10
CA LEU A 84 10.10 21.63 5.55
C LEU A 84 11.32 22.18 6.30
N ILE A 85 12.54 21.96 5.77
CA ILE A 85 13.78 22.49 6.37
C ILE A 85 13.73 24.02 6.47
N ARG A 86 13.35 24.72 5.40
CA ARG A 86 13.28 26.19 5.38
C ARG A 86 12.26 26.72 6.38
N GLN A 87 11.15 26.00 6.55
CA GLN A 87 10.08 26.34 7.49
C GLN A 87 10.36 25.87 8.92
N ARG A 88 11.41 25.06 9.13
CA ARG A 88 11.68 24.34 10.39
C ARG A 88 10.49 23.51 10.87
N ALA A 89 9.82 22.88 9.93
CA ALA A 89 8.66 22.02 10.18
C ALA A 89 9.04 20.53 10.02
N GLY A 90 8.19 19.66 10.55
CA GLY A 90 8.24 18.22 10.29
C GLY A 90 6.93 17.78 9.66
N ASP A 91 7.01 16.77 8.79
CA ASP A 91 5.86 16.08 8.23
C ASP A 91 6.03 14.59 8.49
N VAL A 92 5.22 14.06 9.41
CA VAL A 92 5.36 12.69 9.92
C VAL A 92 3.97 12.08 10.02
N ASP A 93 3.56 11.41 8.95
CA ASP A 93 2.37 10.57 8.95
C ASP A 93 2.74 9.11 9.24
N VAL A 94 2.29 8.61 10.39
CA VAL A 94 2.48 7.21 10.81
C VAL A 94 1.29 6.31 10.46
N GLY A 95 0.26 6.85 9.80
CA GLY A 95 -0.97 6.14 9.41
C GLY A 95 -0.70 4.82 8.68
N PRO A 96 0.13 4.78 7.63
CA PRO A 96 0.46 3.54 6.93
C PRO A 96 1.14 2.51 7.84
N LEU A 97 2.12 2.92 8.64
CA LEU A 97 2.82 2.02 9.57
C LEU A 97 1.91 1.50 10.69
N ARG A 98 0.96 2.32 11.14
CA ARG A 98 -0.05 1.88 12.09
C ARG A 98 -0.96 0.80 11.49
N LEU A 99 -1.34 0.91 10.21
CA LEU A 99 -2.12 -0.13 9.54
C LEU A 99 -1.35 -1.46 9.44
N VAL A 100 -0.03 -1.39 9.23
CA VAL A 100 0.86 -2.57 9.26
C VAL A 100 0.88 -3.15 10.67
N ALA A 101 1.16 -2.35 11.69
CA ALA A 101 1.19 -2.79 13.08
C ALA A 101 -0.13 -3.44 13.51
N ASP A 102 -1.28 -2.84 13.15
CA ASP A 102 -2.61 -3.38 13.43
C ASP A 102 -2.84 -4.74 12.73
N ALA A 103 -2.32 -4.93 11.51
CA ALA A 103 -2.42 -6.20 10.81
C ALA A 103 -1.62 -7.31 11.52
N PHE A 104 -0.43 -7.00 12.04
CA PHE A 104 0.38 -7.94 12.82
C PHE A 104 -0.21 -8.22 14.21
N LEU A 105 -0.83 -7.21 14.84
CA LEU A 105 -1.42 -7.34 16.17
C LEU A 105 -2.75 -8.11 16.16
N ARG A 106 -3.58 -7.93 15.12
CA ARG A 106 -4.94 -8.50 15.04
C ARG A 106 -5.08 -9.64 14.04
N GLY A 107 -4.11 -9.81 13.14
CA GLY A 107 -4.17 -10.80 12.08
C GLY A 107 -4.04 -12.23 12.62
N THR A 108 -4.68 -13.17 11.93
CA THR A 108 -4.39 -14.60 12.15
C THR A 108 -3.17 -14.98 11.34
N VAL A 109 -2.12 -15.45 12.01
CA VAL A 109 -0.90 -15.92 11.35
C VAL A 109 -1.09 -17.37 10.90
N ARG A 110 -0.78 -17.65 9.64
CA ARG A 110 -0.77 -19.01 9.07
C ARG A 110 0.61 -19.30 8.48
N THR A 111 1.26 -20.35 8.97
CA THR A 111 2.51 -20.84 8.39
C THR A 111 2.23 -21.51 7.05
N VAL A 112 3.04 -21.18 6.05
CA VAL A 112 3.01 -21.76 4.69
C VAL A 112 4.34 -22.44 4.42
N GLU A 113 4.52 -22.98 3.21
CA GLU A 113 5.76 -23.60 2.78
C GLU A 113 6.95 -22.65 2.97
N PRO A 114 8.14 -23.17 3.34
CA PRO A 114 9.35 -22.36 3.40
C PRO A 114 9.66 -21.72 2.05
N PHE A 115 10.13 -20.48 2.10
CA PHE A 115 10.77 -19.86 0.94
C PHE A 115 12.13 -20.51 0.68
N ILE A 116 12.43 -20.82 -0.58
CA ILE A 116 13.68 -21.42 -1.05
C ILE A 116 14.26 -20.48 -2.13
N ASP A 117 15.52 -20.07 -1.96
CA ASP A 117 16.28 -19.27 -2.94
C ASP A 117 16.89 -20.13 -4.06
#